data_AF-A0A6L9Z735-F1
#
_entry.id   AF-A0A6L9Z735-F1
#
_cell.length_a   1.000
_cell.length_b   1.000
_cell.length_c   1.000
_cell.angle_alpha   90.00
_cell.angle_beta   90.00
_cell.angle_gamma   90.00
#
_symmetry.space_group_name_H-M   'P 1'
#
loop_
_entity.id
_entity.type
_entity.pdbx_description
1 polymer ?
#
loop_
_entity_poly.entity_id
_entity_poly.type
_entity_poly.pdbx_seq_one_letter_code
_entity_poly.pdbx_strand_id
1 'polypeptide(L)' 'MKGVDPEFLDPILLDFDHKREKQKAKYQGELFPASYIADAAGKMYLDFFQIDRNGNPKGIVAIDLGGLQL' A
#
# COMPACT_ATOMS: atom_id res chain seq x y z
N MET A 1 -12.85 -2.62 -1.05
CA MET A 1 -12.18 -1.62 -1.91
C MET A 1 -13.27 -0.98 -2.75
N LYS A 2 -13.60 0.31 -2.54
CA LYS A 2 -14.44 1.04 -3.51
C LYS A 2 -13.47 1.79 -4.43
N GLY A 3 -13.56 1.57 -5.74
CA GLY A 3 -12.76 2.30 -6.74
C GLY A 3 -11.46 1.64 -7.20
N VAL A 4 -11.19 0.37 -6.85
CA VAL A 4 -10.10 -0.41 -7.43
C VAL A 4 -10.67 -1.76 -7.85
N ASP A 5 -10.49 -2.11 -9.12
CA ASP A 5 -10.87 -3.42 -9.66
C ASP A 5 -9.64 -4.35 -9.65
N PRO A 6 -9.64 -5.41 -8.83
CA PRO A 6 -8.50 -6.32 -8.71
C PRO A 6 -8.14 -7.04 -10.02
N GLU A 7 -9.09 -7.23 -10.95
CA GLU A 7 -8.83 -7.95 -12.21
C GLU A 7 -7.88 -7.16 -13.13
N PHE A 8 -7.81 -5.84 -12.96
CA PHE A 8 -6.90 -4.98 -13.70
C PHE A 8 -5.57 -4.72 -12.97
N LEU A 9 -5.40 -5.24 -11.75
CA LEU A 9 -4.14 -5.14 -11.04
C LEU A 9 -3.16 -6.20 -11.54
N ASP A 10 -1.88 -5.85 -11.56
CA ASP A 10 -0.85 -6.87 -11.64
C ASP A 10 -0.95 -7.80 -10.42
N PRO A 11 -1.14 -9.13 -10.59
CA PRO A 11 -1.32 -10.06 -9.47
C PRO A 11 -0.16 -10.03 -8.47
N ILE A 12 1.04 -9.63 -8.88
CA ILE A 12 2.19 -9.47 -7.98
C ILE A 12 1.90 -8.46 -6.87
N LEU A 13 1.08 -7.43 -7.12
CA LEU A 13 0.68 -6.46 -6.09
C LEU A 13 -0.16 -7.07 -4.97
N LEU A 14 -0.76 -8.24 -5.21
CA LEU A 14 -1.56 -8.98 -4.24
C LEU A 14 -0.82 -10.20 -3.67
N ASP A 15 0.43 -10.44 -4.10
CA ASP A 15 1.29 -11.49 -3.57
C ASP A 15 2.09 -10.97 -2.36
N PHE A 16 1.75 -11.51 -1.17
CA PHE A 16 2.41 -11.18 0.10
C PHE A 16 3.34 -12.29 0.60
N ASP A 17 3.52 -13.37 -0.18
CA ASP A 17 4.37 -14.49 0.18
C ASP A 17 5.84 -14.07 0.28
N HIS A 18 6.62 -14.84 1.04
CA HIS A 18 8.06 -14.62 1.22
C HIS A 18 8.44 -13.16 1.54
N LYS A 19 7.61 -12.47 2.33
CA LYS A 19 7.77 -11.05 2.68
C LYS A 19 7.78 -10.12 1.45
N ARG A 20 6.88 -10.38 0.49
CA ARG A 20 6.67 -9.61 -0.75
C ARG A 20 7.91 -9.58 -1.64
N GLU A 21 8.65 -10.69 -1.70
CA GLU A 21 9.87 -10.80 -2.52
C GLU A 21 9.62 -10.41 -3.99
N LYS A 22 8.52 -10.90 -4.59
CA LYS A 22 8.18 -10.61 -5.99
C LYS A 22 7.86 -9.13 -6.22
N GLN A 23 7.21 -8.46 -5.26
CA GLN A 23 6.97 -7.02 -5.35
C GLN A 23 8.28 -6.24 -5.30
N LYS A 24 9.17 -6.59 -4.37
CA LYS A 24 10.50 -5.98 -4.24
C LYS A 24 11.32 -6.16 -5.53
N ALA A 25 11.29 -7.35 -6.11
CA ALA A 25 12.00 -7.63 -7.36
C ALA A 25 11.48 -6.79 -8.54
N LYS A 26 10.15 -6.70 -8.72
CA LYS A 26 9.54 -6.02 -9.87
C LYS A 26 9.45 -4.51 -9.71
N TYR A 27 8.97 -4.04 -8.56
CA TYR A 27 8.66 -2.63 -8.31
C TYR A 27 9.70 -1.93 -7.44
N GLN A 28 10.75 -2.63 -7.00
CA GLN A 28 11.79 -2.08 -6.12
C GLN A 28 11.23 -1.52 -4.80
N GLY A 29 10.07 -2.02 -4.39
CA GLY A 29 9.30 -1.52 -3.26
C GLY A 29 8.24 -2.52 -2.80
N GLU A 30 7.34 -2.04 -1.93
CA GLU A 30 6.26 -2.83 -1.34
C GLU A 30 4.98 -2.02 -1.39
N LEU A 31 3.86 -2.68 -1.68
CA LEU A 31 2.52 -2.08 -1.62
C LEU A 31 1.65 -2.80 -0.59
N PHE A 32 0.81 -2.02 0.07
CA PHE A 32 -0.18 -2.50 1.02
C PHE A 32 -1.51 -1.80 0.76
N PRO A 33 -2.63 -2.53 0.66
CA PRO A 33 -3.94 -1.91 0.62
C PRO A 33 -4.17 -1.06 1.86
N ALA A 34 -4.54 0.21 1.65
CA ALA A 34 -4.72 1.16 2.74
C ALA A 34 -5.77 0.71 3.79
N SER A 35 -6.71 -0.15 3.39
CA SER A 35 -7.77 -0.71 4.23
C SER A 35 -7.39 -2.00 4.97
N TYR A 36 -6.15 -2.50 4.84
CA TYR A 36 -5.70 -3.69 5.57
C TYR A 36 -5.16 -3.33 6.96
N ILE A 37 -5.25 -4.27 7.89
CA ILE A 37 -4.68 -4.15 9.24
C ILE A 37 -3.15 -4.19 9.16
N ALA A 38 -2.51 -3.21 9.77
CA ALA A 38 -1.06 -3.00 9.77
C ALA A 38 -0.37 -3.52 11.05
N ASP A 39 -1.09 -3.57 12.17
CA ASP A 39 -0.53 -3.95 13.47
C ASP A 39 -1.52 -4.79 14.32
N ALA A 40 -1.01 -5.31 15.44
CA ALA A 40 -1.78 -6.14 16.36
C ALA A 40 -2.90 -5.36 17.09
N ALA A 41 -2.88 -4.02 17.07
CA ALA A 41 -3.93 -3.19 17.63
C ALA A 41 -5.11 -2.99 16.65
N GLY A 42 -5.02 -3.55 15.44
CA GLY A 42 -6.08 -3.45 14.43
C GLY A 42 -6.03 -2.15 13.62
N LYS A 43 -4.94 -1.37 13.70
CA LYS A 43 -4.81 -0.11 12.97
C LYS A 43 -4.72 -0.38 11.47
N MET A 44 -5.48 0.33 10.64
CA MET A 44 -5.36 0.21 9.19
C MET A 44 -4.05 0.85 8.70
N TYR A 45 -3.51 0.40 7.57
CA TYR A 45 -2.30 1.00 6.97
C TYR A 45 -2.45 2.51 6.71
N LEU A 46 -3.65 2.96 6.31
CA LEU A 46 -3.94 4.38 6.13
C LEU A 46 -3.63 5.19 7.41
N ASP A 47 -4.12 4.72 8.56
CA ASP A 47 -3.91 5.40 9.83
C ASP A 47 -2.50 5.17 10.37
N PHE A 48 -1.92 3.98 10.15
CA PHE A 48 -0.59 3.59 10.61
C PHE A 48 0.46 4.53 10.05
N PHE A 49 0.40 4.82 8.75
CA PHE A 49 1.34 5.71 8.09
C PHE A 49 1.10 7.21 8.35
N GLN A 50 0.13 7.59 9.18
CA GLN A 50 -0.06 8.98 9.62
C GLN A 50 0.84 9.35 10.81
N ILE A 51 1.66 8.41 11.32
CA ILE A 51 2.55 8.61 12.46
C ILE A 51 3.96 8.12 12.10
N ASP A 52 5.00 8.85 12.51
CA ASP A 52 6.40 8.43 12.36
C ASP A 52 6.84 7.43 13.46
N ARG A 53 8.11 7.05 13.47
CA ARG A 53 8.64 6.10 14.46
C ARG A 53 8.70 6.66 15.89
N ASN A 54 8.66 7.97 16.04
CA ASN A 54 8.73 8.68 17.32
C ASN A 54 7.35 9.06 17.85
N GLY A 55 6.27 8.74 17.12
CA GLY A 55 4.90 9.08 17.51
C GLY A 55 4.43 10.44 17.01
N ASN A 56 5.21 11.14 16.19
CA ASN A 56 4.80 12.44 15.66
C ASN A 56 3.84 12.27 14.47
N PRO A 57 2.85 13.16 14.32
CA PRO A 57 1.99 13.18 13.13
C PRO A 57 2.83 13.42 11.87
N LYS A 58 2.54 12.64 10.82
CA LYS A 58 3.03 12.87 9.45
C LYS A 58 1.88 12.69 8.47
N GLY A 59 1.93 13.39 7.36
CA GLY A 59 0.92 13.26 6.30
C GLY A 59 1.28 12.19 5.27
N ILE A 60 0.29 11.82 4.45
CA ILE A 60 0.46 11.03 3.22
C ILE A 60 0.35 11.97 2.03
N VAL A 61 1.25 11.83 1.06
CA VAL A 61 1.15 12.52 -0.23
C VAL A 61 0.29 11.66 -1.16
N ALA A 62 -0.88 12.16 -1.54
CA ALA A 62 -1.69 11.54 -2.57
C ALA A 62 -1.13 11.95 -3.94
N ILE A 63 -0.76 10.95 -4.75
CA ILE A 63 -0.39 11.16 -6.15
C ILE A 63 -1.62 10.86 -6.99
N ASP A 64 -2.17 11.88 -7.64
CA ASP A 64 -3.15 11.69 -8.69
C ASP A 64 -2.41 11.40 -10.00
N LEU A 65 -2.62 10.21 -10.55
CA LEU A 65 -2.01 9.81 -11.81
C LEU A 65 -2.72 10.41 -13.02
N GLY A 66 -3.85 11.13 -12.84
CA GLY A 66 -4.44 12.04 -13.82
C GLY A 66 -4.39 11.54 -15.26
N GLY A 67 -5.11 10.47 -15.57
CA GLY A 67 -5.26 10.00 -16.96
C GLY A 67 -3.95 9.60 -17.64
N LEU A 68 -2.92 9.14 -16.90
CA LEU A 68 -1.70 8.57 -17.47
C LEU A 68 -2.05 7.46 -18.46
N GLN A 69 -2.17 7.81 -19.74
CA GLN A 69 -2.22 6.86 -20.85
C GLN A 69 -0.78 6.44 -21.11
N LEU A 70 -0.50 5.14 -20.88
CA LEU A 70 0.69 4.46 -21.37
C LEU A 70 0.53 4.12 -22.86
#